data_AF-A0A518GR55-F1
#
_entry.id   AF-A0A518GR55-F1
#
_cell.length_a   1.000
_cell.length_b   1.000
_cell.length_c   1.000
_cell.angle_alpha   90.00
_cell.angle_beta   90.00
_cell.angle_gamma   90.00
#
_symmetry.space_group_name_H-M   'P 1'
#
loop_
_entity.id
_entity.type
_entity.pdbx_description
1 polymer ?
#
loop_
_entity_poly.entity_id
_entity_poly.type
_entity_poly.pdbx_seq_one_letter_code
_entity_poly.pdbx_strand_id
1 'polypeptide(L)'
;MNWHCSYRLCGVLLLGMTSLLIPVFAGCVLVPGLTQEAHQLLRKQSISSTNPLPPINAPANSIQLEILFVERPASDPTVSEKLWREIDEVGAAAPGLRQLMQQNGLRIGTVGASPPPMLQALLGMSRQIEDEYSLSQCVRRKVVVQSGATTNIDVKSWLDPMEVSLNENGKTTSKTFEQLQCVLKLRPHRLQDGWVRLDLIPELHHGQEQMRHTPTDAGWELRGGKLVETCYAQKFSVTLNTGEMAVASCTNAAETTLGGNFFGQPKQLQPKQKVLVVRFAGMHKPETLP
;
A
#
# COMPACT_ATOMS: atom_id res chain seq x y z
N MET A 1 21.92 51.94 29.69
CA MET A 1 22.43 50.69 30.31
C MET A 1 23.13 49.89 29.21
N ASN A 2 24.45 49.92 29.26
CA ASN A 2 25.37 49.29 28.32
C ASN A 2 25.50 47.80 28.62
N TRP A 3 25.45 46.92 27.62
CA TRP A 3 26.16 45.64 27.64
C TRP A 3 26.73 45.34 26.25
N HIS A 4 28.05 45.55 26.14
CA HIS A 4 28.91 44.88 25.17
C HIS A 4 29.11 43.43 25.61
N CYS A 5 29.18 42.48 24.68
CA CYS A 5 30.09 41.35 24.84
C CYS A 5 30.48 40.77 23.47
N SER A 6 31.76 40.93 23.15
CA SER A 6 32.46 40.36 22.01
C SER A 6 32.98 38.97 22.36
N TYR A 7 33.01 38.04 21.40
CA TYR A 7 33.97 36.94 21.42
C TYR A 7 34.65 36.80 20.06
N ARG A 8 35.98 36.94 20.08
CA ARG A 8 36.93 36.66 19.01
C ARG A 8 37.68 35.37 19.36
N LEU A 9 37.89 34.49 18.38
CA LEU A 9 39.02 33.56 18.26
C LEU A 9 39.20 33.33 16.74
N CYS A 10 40.23 33.88 16.08
CA CYS A 10 41.61 33.37 15.97
C CYS A 10 41.60 31.96 15.34
N GLY A 11 41.83 31.77 14.04
CA GLY A 11 43.10 31.90 13.31
C GLY A 11 43.32 30.55 12.60
N VAL A 12 43.57 30.51 11.30
CA VAL A 12 44.85 30.07 10.72
C VAL A 12 44.78 30.28 9.19
N LEU A 13 45.85 30.87 8.67
CA LEU A 13 46.21 31.06 7.26
C LEU A 13 46.48 29.74 6.53
N LEU A 14 46.27 29.67 5.20
CA LEU A 14 47.35 29.70 4.19
C LEU A 14 46.83 29.34 2.77
N LEU A 15 47.05 30.28 1.85
CA LEU A 15 47.66 30.16 0.52
C LEU A 15 47.10 29.18 -0.55
N GLY A 16 46.79 29.75 -1.72
CA GLY A 16 46.59 29.00 -2.98
C GLY A 16 46.15 29.84 -4.19
N MET A 17 46.93 30.86 -4.58
CA MET A 17 46.96 31.42 -5.97
C MET A 17 47.29 30.28 -6.96
N THR A 18 46.81 30.12 -8.20
CA THR A 18 46.83 30.94 -9.44
C THR A 18 46.29 30.02 -10.56
N SER A 19 45.34 30.43 -11.42
CA SER A 19 45.53 30.96 -12.80
C SER A 19 45.58 29.93 -13.95
N LEU A 20 45.02 30.33 -15.12
CA LEU A 20 45.09 29.76 -16.49
C LEU A 20 44.33 28.42 -16.70
N LEU A 21 43.62 28.14 -17.81
CA LEU A 21 43.69 28.60 -19.21
C LEU A 21 42.39 28.20 -19.93
N ILE A 22 41.81 29.11 -20.72
CA ILE A 22 40.77 28.85 -21.72
C ILE A 22 41.47 28.54 -23.05
N PRO A 23 40.97 27.56 -23.84
CA PRO A 23 41.08 27.68 -25.29
C PRO A 23 39.71 27.59 -25.97
N VAL A 24 39.37 28.69 -26.63
CA VAL A 24 38.43 28.75 -27.75
C VAL A 24 39.17 28.18 -28.96
N PHE A 25 38.62 27.13 -29.58
CA PHE A 25 38.96 26.78 -30.96
C PHE A 25 37.69 26.80 -31.81
N ALA A 26 37.65 27.82 -32.67
CA ALA A 26 36.82 27.85 -33.86
C ALA A 26 37.38 26.85 -34.88
N GLY A 27 36.49 26.14 -35.56
CA GLY A 27 36.84 25.25 -36.66
C GLY A 27 35.60 24.77 -37.40
N CYS A 28 35.08 25.60 -38.31
CA CYS A 28 34.14 25.17 -39.35
C CYS A 28 34.91 24.36 -40.40
N VAL A 29 34.47 23.14 -40.68
CA VAL A 29 34.76 22.47 -41.96
C VAL A 29 33.44 22.01 -42.56
N LEU A 30 33.14 22.64 -43.71
CA LEU A 30 32.10 22.31 -44.66
C LEU A 30 32.54 21.02 -45.41
N VAL A 31 31.74 19.96 -45.39
CA VAL A 31 31.79 18.92 -46.45
C VAL A 31 30.35 18.61 -46.87
N PRO A 32 29.98 18.88 -48.14
CA PRO A 32 28.67 18.56 -48.67
C PRO A 32 28.61 17.10 -49.12
N GLY A 33 27.49 16.46 -48.80
CA GLY A 33 26.89 15.33 -49.53
C GLY A 33 27.74 14.07 -49.67
N LEU A 34 27.42 13.03 -48.89
CA LEU A 34 27.45 11.65 -49.35
C LEU A 34 26.43 10.82 -48.52
N THR A 35 25.47 10.30 -49.26
CA THR A 35 24.75 9.03 -49.08
C THR A 35 23.85 8.80 -47.85
N GLN A 36 22.58 8.95 -48.18
CA GLN A 36 21.33 8.48 -47.60
C GLN A 36 21.24 6.94 -47.36
N GLU A 37 22.37 6.26 -47.10
CA GLU A 37 22.44 4.79 -46.97
C GLU A 37 22.76 4.30 -45.55
N ALA A 38 23.21 5.17 -44.64
CA ALA A 38 23.48 4.79 -43.24
C ALA A 38 22.21 4.62 -42.38
N HIS A 39 21.08 5.24 -42.77
CA HIS A 39 19.83 5.16 -42.00
C HIS A 39 18.99 3.90 -42.26
N GLN A 40 19.29 3.09 -43.29
CA GLN A 40 18.59 1.83 -43.54
C GLN A 40 19.22 0.62 -42.83
N LEU A 41 20.51 0.66 -42.47
CA LEU A 41 21.18 -0.45 -41.79
C LEU A 41 20.97 -0.48 -40.27
N LEU A 42 20.57 0.63 -39.66
CA LEU A 42 20.19 0.68 -38.24
C LEU A 42 18.72 0.31 -37.97
N ARG A 43 17.89 0.17 -39.01
CA ARG A 43 16.44 -0.12 -38.87
C ARG A 43 16.10 -1.62 -38.87
N LYS A 44 17.08 -2.50 -39.03
CA LYS A 44 16.86 -3.96 -39.13
C LYS A 44 17.66 -4.78 -38.12
N GLN A 45 17.73 -4.30 -36.89
CA GLN A 45 17.97 -5.16 -35.73
C GLN A 45 16.93 -4.81 -34.67
N SER A 46 15.67 -5.17 -34.94
CA SER A 46 14.75 -5.45 -33.85
C SER A 46 15.33 -6.66 -33.12
N ILE A 47 16.00 -6.40 -32.00
CA ILE A 47 16.27 -7.42 -31.00
C ILE A 47 14.89 -7.88 -30.56
N SER A 48 14.40 -8.95 -31.19
CA SER A 48 13.26 -9.70 -30.73
C SER A 48 13.66 -10.20 -29.35
N SER A 49 13.25 -9.48 -28.31
CA SER A 49 13.36 -9.93 -26.93
C SER A 49 12.37 -11.08 -26.76
N THR A 50 12.70 -12.25 -27.32
CA THR A 50 12.13 -13.52 -26.89
C THR A 50 12.60 -13.69 -25.46
N ASN A 51 11.76 -13.32 -24.52
CA ASN A 51 11.99 -13.50 -23.09
C ASN A 51 12.27 -15.01 -22.86
N PRO A 52 13.52 -15.42 -22.58
CA PRO A 52 13.92 -16.83 -22.60
C PRO A 52 13.51 -17.57 -21.32
N LEU A 53 12.74 -16.92 -20.45
CA LEU A 53 12.22 -17.51 -19.23
C LEU A 53 10.85 -18.12 -19.53
N PRO A 54 10.62 -19.41 -19.24
CA PRO A 54 9.29 -19.98 -19.30
C PRO A 54 8.36 -19.15 -18.41
N PRO A 55 7.11 -18.88 -18.83
CA PRO A 55 6.17 -18.13 -18.03
C PRO A 55 6.01 -18.85 -16.68
N ILE A 56 6.12 -18.09 -15.59
CA ILE A 56 5.81 -18.61 -14.26
C ILE A 56 4.32 -18.95 -14.27
N ASN A 57 4.01 -20.24 -14.36
CA ASN A 57 2.65 -20.72 -14.27
C ASN A 57 2.17 -20.51 -12.84
N ALA A 58 1.07 -19.78 -12.69
CA ALA A 58 0.46 -19.61 -11.39
C ALA A 58 0.02 -20.99 -10.86
N PRO A 59 0.22 -21.29 -9.57
CA PRO A 59 -0.15 -22.59 -9.03
C PRO A 59 -1.65 -22.86 -9.25
N ALA A 60 -2.00 -24.14 -9.42
CA ALA A 60 -3.39 -24.56 -9.49
C ALA A 60 -4.16 -24.03 -8.25
N ASN A 61 -5.39 -23.57 -8.45
CA ASN A 61 -6.20 -22.90 -7.41
C ASN A 61 -5.63 -21.57 -6.87
N SER A 62 -4.85 -20.86 -7.68
CA SER A 62 -4.43 -19.51 -7.34
C SER A 62 -5.54 -18.47 -7.54
N ILE A 63 -5.62 -17.55 -6.59
CA ILE A 63 -6.56 -16.46 -6.49
C ILE A 63 -5.78 -15.18 -6.80
N GLN A 64 -6.25 -14.42 -7.79
CA GLN A 64 -5.66 -13.16 -8.19
C GLN A 64 -6.38 -12.02 -7.49
N LEU A 65 -5.63 -11.19 -6.78
CA LEU A 65 -6.14 -10.04 -6.04
C LEU A 65 -5.40 -8.79 -6.48
N GLU A 66 -6.12 -7.67 -6.50
CA GLU A 66 -5.55 -6.34 -6.65
C GLU A 66 -5.72 -5.59 -5.33
N ILE A 67 -4.60 -5.19 -4.74
CA ILE A 67 -4.55 -4.36 -3.54
C ILE A 67 -4.30 -2.93 -3.99
N LEU A 68 -5.19 -2.02 -3.62
CA LEU A 68 -5.10 -0.61 -3.94
C LEU A 68 -5.09 0.20 -2.65
N PHE A 69 -4.19 1.18 -2.58
CA PHE A 69 -4.19 2.19 -1.54
C PHE A 69 -4.47 3.55 -2.16
N VAL A 70 -5.38 4.31 -1.55
CA VAL A 70 -5.65 5.69 -1.91
C VAL A 70 -5.49 6.54 -0.66
N GLU A 71 -4.68 7.59 -0.73
CA GLU A 71 -4.55 8.56 0.34
C GLU A 71 -5.20 9.89 -0.08
N ARG A 72 -6.05 10.43 0.80
CA ARG A 72 -6.70 11.75 0.63
C ARG A 72 -6.60 12.54 1.93
N PRO A 73 -6.72 13.87 1.90
CA PRO A 73 -6.98 14.64 3.12
C PRO A 73 -8.19 14.07 3.87
N ALA A 74 -8.15 14.02 5.20
CA ALA A 74 -9.27 13.50 6.00
C ALA A 74 -10.53 14.37 5.89
N SER A 75 -10.39 15.63 5.46
CA SER A 75 -11.50 16.54 5.13
C SER A 75 -12.07 16.32 3.73
N ASP A 76 -11.47 15.47 2.90
CA ASP A 76 -11.90 15.25 1.52
C ASP A 76 -13.24 14.50 1.50
N PRO A 77 -14.29 15.05 0.85
CA PRO A 77 -15.60 14.41 0.78
C PRO A 77 -15.56 13.02 0.13
N THR A 78 -14.56 12.72 -0.70
CA THR A 78 -14.43 11.43 -1.39
C THR A 78 -14.06 10.27 -0.46
N VAL A 79 -13.47 10.53 0.71
CA VAL A 79 -13.17 9.52 1.75
C VAL A 79 -14.06 9.66 3.00
N SER A 80 -15.04 10.55 2.92
CA SER A 80 -15.96 10.90 4.02
C SER A 80 -17.14 9.93 4.16
N GLU A 81 -18.06 10.25 5.07
CA GLU A 81 -19.38 9.59 5.20
C GLU A 81 -20.14 9.45 3.88
N LYS A 82 -19.92 10.34 2.90
CA LYS A 82 -20.58 10.23 1.59
C LYS A 82 -20.19 8.92 0.89
N LEU A 83 -18.91 8.53 0.93
CA LEU A 83 -18.44 7.27 0.35
C LEU A 83 -19.10 6.08 1.01
N TRP A 84 -19.16 6.10 2.35
CA TRP A 84 -19.69 5.00 3.13
C TRP A 84 -21.21 4.81 3.00
N ARG A 85 -21.95 5.78 2.45
CA ARG A 85 -23.37 5.61 2.09
C ARG A 85 -23.59 4.73 0.86
N GLU A 86 -22.58 4.63 -0.01
CA GLU A 86 -22.65 3.86 -1.26
C GLU A 86 -21.98 2.49 -1.14
N ILE A 87 -21.29 2.25 -0.03
CA ILE A 87 -20.63 0.97 0.28
C ILE A 87 -21.56 0.12 1.14
N ASP A 88 -21.69 -1.17 0.79
CA ASP A 88 -22.42 -2.11 1.61
C ASP A 88 -21.59 -2.54 2.83
N GLU A 89 -21.92 -1.99 4.00
CA GLU A 89 -21.31 -2.40 5.29
C GLU A 89 -21.95 -3.67 5.89
N VAL A 90 -23.07 -4.15 5.33
CA VAL A 90 -23.88 -5.26 5.89
C VAL A 90 -23.41 -6.61 5.37
N GLY A 91 -23.07 -6.73 4.08
CA GLY A 91 -22.55 -7.97 3.48
C GLY A 91 -21.20 -8.46 4.05
N ALA A 92 -20.49 -7.59 4.79
CA ALA A 92 -19.16 -7.85 5.34
C ALA A 92 -19.14 -8.31 6.80
N ALA A 93 -20.29 -8.35 7.50
CA ALA A 93 -20.29 -8.45 8.96
C ALA A 93 -21.42 -9.30 9.55
N ALA A 94 -21.05 -10.25 10.41
CA ALA A 94 -21.97 -10.90 11.34
C ALA A 94 -22.61 -9.85 12.29
N PRO A 95 -23.79 -10.13 12.89
CA PRO A 95 -24.41 -9.22 13.85
C PRO A 95 -23.43 -8.77 14.94
N GLY A 96 -23.34 -7.46 15.18
CA GLY A 96 -22.44 -6.87 16.18
C GLY A 96 -21.00 -6.60 15.70
N LEU A 97 -20.52 -7.25 14.64
CA LEU A 97 -19.15 -7.01 14.13
C LEU A 97 -18.98 -5.58 13.62
N ARG A 98 -19.98 -5.01 12.94
CA ARG A 98 -19.96 -3.61 12.48
C ARG A 98 -19.77 -2.64 13.65
N GLN A 99 -20.53 -2.83 14.73
CA GLN A 99 -20.43 -1.99 15.92
C GLN A 99 -19.05 -2.14 16.56
N LEU A 100 -18.51 -3.37 16.65
CA LEU A 100 -17.17 -3.63 17.17
C LEU A 100 -16.08 -2.96 16.32
N MET A 101 -16.18 -3.03 14.99
CA MET A 101 -15.26 -2.32 14.09
C MET A 101 -15.32 -0.82 14.32
N GLN A 102 -16.51 -0.23 14.36
CA GLN A 102 -16.71 1.21 14.56
C GLN A 102 -16.19 1.67 15.94
N GLN A 103 -16.39 0.88 16.99
CA GLN A 103 -15.82 1.14 18.33
C GLN A 103 -14.29 1.12 18.34
N ASN A 104 -13.67 0.33 17.44
CA ASN A 104 -12.23 0.30 17.22
C ASN A 104 -11.76 1.29 16.13
N GLY A 105 -12.64 2.17 15.66
CA GLY A 105 -12.34 3.17 14.64
C GLY A 105 -12.20 2.64 13.22
N LEU A 106 -12.56 1.38 12.96
CA LEU A 106 -12.47 0.72 11.65
C LEU A 106 -13.81 0.79 10.91
N ARG A 107 -13.76 0.96 9.59
CA ARG A 107 -14.90 0.77 8.69
C ARG A 107 -14.54 -0.18 7.58
N ILE A 108 -15.46 -1.09 7.28
CA ILE A 108 -15.28 -2.17 6.32
C ILE A 108 -16.59 -2.33 5.57
N GLY A 109 -16.50 -2.54 4.27
CA GLY A 109 -17.64 -2.92 3.47
C GLY A 109 -17.23 -3.53 2.14
N THR A 110 -18.24 -3.92 1.38
CA THR A 110 -18.09 -4.52 0.06
C THR A 110 -18.74 -3.66 -1.01
N VAL A 111 -18.19 -3.73 -2.20
CA VAL A 111 -18.68 -3.02 -3.39
C VAL A 111 -18.72 -4.01 -4.54
N GLY A 112 -19.79 -3.94 -5.33
CA GLY A 112 -19.96 -4.77 -6.52
C GLY A 112 -18.87 -4.52 -7.58
N ALA A 113 -18.88 -5.33 -8.64
CA ALA A 113 -17.88 -5.25 -9.71
C ALA A 113 -17.89 -3.91 -10.48
N SER A 114 -19.02 -3.21 -10.46
CA SER A 114 -19.15 -1.83 -10.96
C SER A 114 -19.24 -0.88 -9.76
N PRO A 115 -18.11 -0.31 -9.30
CA PRO A 115 -18.11 0.53 -8.12
C PRO A 115 -18.82 1.87 -8.37
N PRO A 116 -19.34 2.54 -7.33
CA PRO A 116 -19.95 3.87 -7.48
C PRO A 116 -18.98 4.92 -8.05
N PRO A 117 -19.49 5.99 -8.72
CA PRO A 117 -18.65 6.97 -9.41
C PRO A 117 -17.56 7.60 -8.54
N MET A 118 -17.87 7.85 -7.26
CA MET A 118 -16.90 8.42 -6.32
C MET A 118 -15.73 7.46 -6.03
N LEU A 119 -16.01 6.16 -5.87
CA LEU A 119 -14.97 5.15 -5.73
C LEU A 119 -14.20 4.96 -7.05
N GLN A 120 -14.86 5.03 -8.22
CA GLN A 120 -14.19 5.02 -9.52
C GLN A 120 -13.17 6.17 -9.65
N ALA A 121 -13.55 7.38 -9.24
CA ALA A 121 -12.67 8.54 -9.25
C ALA A 121 -11.48 8.34 -8.30
N LEU A 122 -11.72 7.84 -7.08
CA LEU A 122 -10.65 7.52 -6.13
C LEU A 122 -9.65 6.48 -6.66
N LEU A 123 -10.15 5.46 -7.35
CA LEU A 123 -9.35 4.37 -7.90
C LEU A 123 -8.68 4.70 -9.25
N GLY A 124 -8.87 5.92 -9.76
CA GLY A 124 -8.36 6.34 -11.06
C GLY A 124 -8.96 5.55 -12.23
N MET A 125 -10.20 5.08 -12.08
CA MET A 125 -10.94 4.35 -13.12
C MET A 125 -11.67 5.28 -14.08
N SER A 126 -12.03 6.49 -13.63
CA SER A 126 -12.63 7.51 -14.49
C SER A 126 -11.55 8.23 -15.30
N ARG A 127 -11.75 8.26 -16.63
CA ARG A 127 -10.81 8.85 -17.60
C ARG A 127 -11.05 10.35 -17.84
N GLN A 128 -11.97 10.97 -17.10
CA GLN A 128 -12.60 12.23 -17.51
C GLN A 128 -12.22 13.49 -16.71
N ILE A 129 -11.20 13.47 -15.85
CA ILE A 129 -10.75 14.69 -15.17
C ILE A 129 -9.22 14.79 -15.23
N GLU A 130 -8.71 15.27 -16.36
CA GLU A 130 -7.40 15.93 -16.44
C GLU A 130 -7.51 17.31 -15.77
N ASP A 131 -7.75 17.34 -14.46
CA ASP A 131 -7.44 18.52 -13.67
C ASP A 131 -6.04 18.32 -13.10
N GLU A 132 -5.17 19.28 -13.36
CA GLU A 132 -3.75 19.34 -13.01
C GLU A 132 -3.46 19.22 -11.49
N TYR A 133 -4.53 19.14 -10.67
CA TYR A 133 -4.51 18.95 -9.21
C TYR A 133 -4.98 17.56 -8.74
N SER A 134 -5.50 16.69 -9.60
CA SER A 134 -6.05 15.37 -9.24
C SER A 134 -5.05 14.24 -9.45
N LEU A 135 -3.87 14.35 -8.86
CA LEU A 135 -2.99 13.19 -8.68
C LEU A 135 -3.51 12.34 -7.52
N SER A 136 -4.59 11.61 -7.75
CA SER A 136 -4.95 10.47 -6.90
C SER A 136 -3.74 9.54 -6.86
N GLN A 137 -2.96 9.57 -5.77
CA GLN A 137 -1.86 8.63 -5.56
C GLN A 137 -2.48 7.27 -5.20
N CYS A 138 -3.09 6.63 -6.19
CA CYS A 138 -3.58 5.27 -6.09
C CYS A 138 -2.40 4.33 -6.34
N VAL A 139 -1.91 3.67 -5.29
CA VAL A 139 -0.87 2.65 -5.41
C VAL A 139 -1.57 1.31 -5.63
N ARG A 140 -1.33 0.66 -6.77
CA ARG A 140 -1.93 -0.63 -7.14
C ARG A 140 -0.88 -1.72 -7.15
N ARG A 141 -1.16 -2.85 -6.50
CA ARG A 141 -0.33 -4.06 -6.51
C ARG A 141 -1.18 -5.28 -6.83
N LYS A 142 -0.77 -6.05 -7.84
CA LYS A 142 -1.34 -7.38 -8.13
C LYS A 142 -0.64 -8.43 -7.28
N VAL A 143 -1.39 -9.29 -6.63
CA VAL A 143 -0.87 -10.43 -5.87
C VAL A 143 -1.60 -11.69 -6.29
N VAL A 144 -0.87 -12.80 -6.38
CA VAL A 144 -1.40 -14.12 -6.66
C VAL A 144 -1.17 -14.96 -5.41
N VAL A 145 -2.25 -15.46 -4.83
CA VAL A 145 -2.22 -16.18 -3.55
C VAL A 145 -2.90 -17.53 -3.74
N GLN A 146 -2.29 -18.61 -3.27
CA GLN A 146 -2.94 -19.91 -3.26
C GLN A 146 -4.14 -19.89 -2.30
N SER A 147 -5.23 -20.57 -2.65
CA SER A 147 -6.36 -20.74 -1.75
C SER A 147 -5.91 -21.36 -0.41
N GLY A 148 -6.27 -20.73 0.71
CA GLY A 148 -5.88 -21.12 2.06
C GLY A 148 -4.51 -20.61 2.53
N ALA A 149 -3.64 -20.19 1.61
CA ALA A 149 -2.36 -19.57 1.95
C ALA A 149 -2.57 -18.16 2.50
N THR A 150 -1.57 -17.64 3.22
CA THR A 150 -1.65 -16.32 3.84
C THR A 150 -0.72 -15.33 3.13
N THR A 151 -1.17 -14.09 2.96
CA THR A 151 -0.37 -12.96 2.51
C THR A 151 -0.56 -11.77 3.45
N ASN A 152 0.44 -10.91 3.54
CA ASN A 152 0.40 -9.73 4.40
C ASN A 152 0.19 -8.46 3.56
N ILE A 153 -0.66 -7.57 4.06
CA ILE A 153 -0.88 -6.24 3.53
C ILE A 153 -0.31 -5.25 4.55
N ASP A 154 0.88 -4.72 4.27
CA ASP A 154 1.46 -3.63 5.05
C ASP A 154 0.66 -2.35 4.78
N VAL A 155 -0.09 -1.90 5.79
CA VAL A 155 -0.96 -0.73 5.65
C VAL A 155 -0.17 0.54 6.00
N LYS A 156 0.55 0.51 7.13
CA LYS A 156 1.28 1.67 7.64
C LYS A 156 2.36 1.26 8.63
N SER A 157 3.42 2.07 8.73
CA SER A 157 4.46 1.95 9.75
C SER A 157 4.68 3.29 10.44
N TRP A 158 5.04 3.23 11.72
CA TRP A 158 5.33 4.34 12.61
C TRP A 158 6.70 4.11 13.26
N LEU A 159 7.52 5.15 13.31
CA LEU A 159 8.81 5.11 13.99
C LEU A 159 8.68 5.51 15.46
N ASP A 160 7.89 6.54 15.73
CA ASP A 160 7.60 7.00 17.08
C ASP A 160 6.73 5.99 17.85
N PRO A 161 6.80 5.98 19.19
CA PRO A 161 5.90 5.20 20.03
C PRO A 161 4.44 5.60 19.76
N MET A 162 3.59 4.61 19.52
CA MET A 162 2.17 4.82 19.25
C MET A 162 1.31 4.10 20.28
N GLU A 163 0.34 4.82 20.84
CA GLU A 163 -0.69 4.24 21.67
C GLU A 163 -1.81 3.66 20.79
N VAL A 164 -2.17 2.41 21.04
CA VAL A 164 -3.29 1.74 20.38
C VAL A 164 -4.28 1.25 21.42
N SER A 165 -5.50 1.77 21.32
CA SER A 165 -6.66 1.36 22.10
C SER A 165 -7.45 0.29 21.34
N LEU A 166 -7.65 -0.85 21.98
CA LEU A 166 -8.38 -2.00 21.48
C LEU A 166 -9.62 -2.22 22.34
N ASN A 167 -10.79 -2.27 21.72
CA ASN A 167 -12.02 -2.68 22.37
C ASN A 167 -12.30 -4.15 22.03
N GLU A 168 -12.24 -5.00 23.04
CA GLU A 168 -12.55 -6.42 22.95
C GLU A 168 -13.73 -6.74 23.86
N ASN A 169 -14.88 -7.11 23.27
CA ASN A 169 -16.09 -7.48 24.00
C ASN A 169 -16.53 -6.43 25.06
N GLY A 170 -16.39 -5.14 24.74
CA GLY A 170 -16.77 -4.04 25.62
C GLY A 170 -15.68 -3.59 26.61
N LYS A 171 -14.56 -4.31 26.71
CA LYS A 171 -13.40 -3.88 27.49
C LYS A 171 -12.42 -3.15 26.57
N THR A 172 -12.15 -1.89 26.89
CA THR A 172 -11.11 -1.13 26.18
C THR A 172 -9.78 -1.28 26.92
N THR A 173 -8.76 -1.76 26.24
CA THR A 173 -7.36 -1.78 26.70
C THR A 173 -6.56 -0.82 25.84
N SER A 174 -5.56 -0.17 26.42
CA SER A 174 -4.64 0.68 25.68
C SER A 174 -3.22 0.22 25.94
N LYS A 175 -2.41 0.14 24.88
CA LYS A 175 -1.01 -0.29 24.95
C LYS A 175 -0.18 0.57 24.01
N THR A 176 1.00 0.94 24.48
CA THR A 176 1.99 1.67 23.67
C THR A 176 2.89 0.67 22.97
N PHE A 177 3.10 0.90 21.67
CA PHE A 177 3.90 0.07 20.79
C PHE A 177 5.07 0.89 20.22
N GLU A 178 6.28 0.39 20.40
CA GLU A 178 7.50 0.92 19.78
C GLU A 178 7.64 0.44 18.34
N GLN A 179 8.05 1.31 17.40
CA GLN A 179 8.29 0.94 16.00
C GLN A 179 7.12 0.17 15.35
N LEU A 180 5.91 0.65 15.59
CA LEU A 180 4.66 -0.02 15.22
C LEU A 180 4.50 -0.14 13.70
N GLN A 181 4.09 -1.32 13.24
CA GLN A 181 3.70 -1.62 11.87
C GLN A 181 2.32 -2.27 11.87
N CYS A 182 1.40 -1.62 11.19
CA CYS A 182 0.01 -2.03 11.03
C CYS A 182 -0.11 -2.93 9.79
N VAL A 183 -0.39 -4.21 10.03
CA VAL A 183 -0.48 -5.25 8.99
C VAL A 183 -1.89 -5.82 8.95
N LEU A 184 -2.46 -5.99 7.77
CA LEU A 184 -3.64 -6.83 7.56
C LEU A 184 -3.22 -8.17 6.99
N LYS A 185 -3.37 -9.22 7.79
CA LYS A 185 -3.15 -10.59 7.37
C LYS A 185 -4.36 -11.07 6.59
N LEU A 186 -4.14 -11.43 5.33
CA LEU A 186 -5.17 -11.85 4.40
C LEU A 186 -5.01 -13.34 4.07
N ARG A 187 -6.11 -14.09 4.19
CA ARG A 187 -6.21 -15.48 3.76
C ARG A 187 -7.42 -15.65 2.83
N PRO A 188 -7.21 -15.82 1.51
CA PRO A 188 -8.30 -16.07 0.59
C PRO A 188 -8.66 -17.57 0.54
N HIS A 189 -9.95 -17.87 0.43
CA HIS A 189 -10.50 -19.22 0.31
C HIS A 189 -11.39 -19.28 -0.94
N ARG A 190 -11.03 -20.14 -1.90
CA ARG A 190 -11.91 -20.45 -3.04
C ARG A 190 -13.17 -21.12 -2.52
N LEU A 191 -14.34 -20.57 -2.85
CA LEU A 191 -15.63 -21.17 -2.53
C LEU A 191 -16.14 -21.99 -3.74
N GLN A 192 -16.20 -21.34 -4.90
CA GLN A 192 -16.57 -21.92 -6.18
C GLN A 192 -16.00 -21.05 -7.32
N ASP A 193 -16.25 -21.41 -8.57
CA ASP A 193 -15.82 -20.61 -9.72
C ASP A 193 -16.35 -19.18 -9.64
N GLY A 194 -15.42 -18.22 -9.66
CA GLY A 194 -15.74 -16.80 -9.59
C GLY A 194 -16.12 -16.28 -8.21
N TRP A 195 -16.03 -17.08 -7.14
CA TRP A 195 -16.34 -16.66 -5.77
C TRP A 195 -15.22 -16.97 -4.78
N VAL A 196 -14.82 -15.97 -4.01
CA VAL A 196 -13.79 -16.08 -2.98
C VAL A 196 -14.32 -15.55 -1.65
N ARG A 197 -13.95 -16.21 -0.56
CA ARG A 197 -14.03 -15.65 0.79
C ARG A 197 -12.65 -15.13 1.19
N LEU A 198 -12.56 -13.88 1.60
CA LEU A 198 -11.36 -13.29 2.17
C LEU A 198 -11.50 -13.25 3.69
N ASP A 199 -10.59 -13.89 4.40
CA ASP A 199 -10.45 -13.74 5.85
C ASP A 199 -9.34 -12.72 6.13
N LEU A 200 -9.66 -11.65 6.86
CA LEU A 200 -8.73 -10.59 7.21
C LEU A 200 -8.62 -10.45 8.72
N ILE A 201 -7.38 -10.30 9.20
CA ILE A 201 -7.08 -10.11 10.63
C ILE A 201 -6.08 -8.96 10.76
N PRO A 202 -6.40 -7.90 11.52
CA PRO A 202 -5.42 -6.87 11.88
C PRO A 202 -4.36 -7.43 12.82
N GLU A 203 -3.09 -7.13 12.52
CA GLU A 203 -1.94 -7.45 13.35
C GLU A 203 -1.12 -6.17 13.59
N LEU A 204 -0.67 -5.98 14.84
CA LEU A 204 0.23 -4.89 15.25
C LEU A 204 1.62 -5.50 15.44
N HIS A 205 2.50 -5.29 14.46
CA HIS A 205 3.88 -5.74 14.50
C HIS A 205 4.72 -4.64 15.17
N HIS A 206 5.54 -4.94 16.16
CA HIS A 206 6.22 -3.91 16.95
C HIS A 206 7.58 -4.35 17.50
N GLY A 207 8.36 -3.36 17.90
CA GLY A 207 9.73 -3.52 18.38
C GLY A 207 10.73 -3.84 17.26
N GLN A 208 11.94 -4.18 17.68
CA GLN A 208 13.00 -4.58 16.78
C GLN A 208 12.75 -5.98 16.21
N GLU A 209 13.29 -6.23 15.02
CA GLU A 209 13.27 -7.55 14.41
C GLU A 209 14.15 -8.51 15.22
N GLN A 210 13.57 -9.63 15.65
CA GLN A 210 14.25 -10.66 16.41
C GLN A 210 14.28 -11.95 15.59
N MET A 211 15.43 -12.62 15.57
CA MET A 211 15.54 -13.96 15.00
C MET A 211 14.93 -14.96 15.98
N ARG A 212 13.93 -15.73 15.53
CA ARG A 212 13.27 -16.76 16.35
C ARG A 212 13.15 -18.07 15.60
N HIS A 213 13.32 -19.18 16.31
CA HIS A 213 13.04 -20.50 15.78
C HIS A 213 11.52 -20.67 15.64
N THR A 214 11.05 -20.83 14.41
CA THR A 214 9.65 -21.06 14.08
C THR A 214 9.49 -22.50 13.61
N PRO A 215 8.53 -23.28 14.14
CA PRO A 215 8.27 -24.61 13.63
C PRO A 215 7.65 -24.53 12.23
N THR A 216 8.15 -25.35 11.33
CA THR A 216 7.68 -25.53 9.95
C THR A 216 7.45 -27.01 9.69
N ASP A 217 6.78 -27.34 8.58
CA ASP A 217 6.53 -28.74 8.19
C ASP A 217 7.84 -29.53 7.96
N ALA A 218 8.97 -28.85 7.74
CA ALA A 218 10.30 -29.44 7.54
C ALA A 218 11.23 -29.34 8.77
N GLY A 219 10.75 -28.86 9.91
CA GLY A 219 11.54 -28.69 11.15
C GLY A 219 11.59 -27.24 11.65
N TRP A 220 12.61 -26.91 12.44
CA TRP A 220 12.78 -25.56 13.00
C TRP A 220 13.55 -24.65 12.06
N GLU A 221 12.94 -23.54 11.64
CA GLU A 221 13.58 -22.54 10.80
C GLU A 221 13.84 -21.26 11.62
N LEU A 222 15.04 -20.70 11.53
CA LEU A 222 15.33 -19.40 12.13
C LEU A 222 14.74 -18.31 11.24
N ARG A 223 13.64 -17.69 11.67
CA ARG A 223 13.00 -16.58 10.95
C ARG A 223 13.13 -15.28 11.73
N GLY A 224 13.52 -14.22 11.04
CA GLY A 224 13.41 -12.85 11.53
C GLY A 224 11.93 -12.46 11.63
N GLY A 225 11.58 -11.71 12.68
CA GLY A 225 10.28 -11.08 12.77
C GLY A 225 10.16 -10.16 13.97
N LYS A 226 9.24 -9.20 13.87
CA LYS A 226 8.84 -8.36 15.00
C LYS A 226 7.93 -9.13 15.97
N LEU A 227 7.74 -8.58 17.16
CA LEU A 227 6.67 -9.01 18.05
C LEU A 227 5.33 -8.70 17.41
N VAL A 228 4.35 -9.59 17.56
CA VAL A 228 3.04 -9.48 16.90
C VAL A 228 1.93 -9.57 17.93
N GLU A 229 1.13 -8.52 18.02
CA GLU A 229 -0.17 -8.55 18.69
C GLU A 229 -1.25 -8.81 17.63
N THR A 230 -2.00 -9.90 17.75
CA THR A 230 -3.05 -10.26 16.79
C THR A 230 -4.41 -9.83 17.31
N CYS A 231 -5.09 -8.94 16.60
CA CYS A 231 -6.38 -8.38 16.98
C CYS A 231 -7.53 -9.33 16.57
N TYR A 232 -7.64 -10.50 17.23
CA TYR A 232 -8.60 -11.55 16.86
C TYR A 232 -10.06 -11.10 16.96
N ALA A 233 -10.40 -10.25 17.93
CA ALA A 233 -11.73 -9.69 18.05
C ALA A 233 -12.11 -8.84 16.83
N GLN A 234 -11.12 -8.27 16.14
CA GLN A 234 -11.32 -7.48 14.92
C GLN A 234 -11.12 -8.29 13.63
N LYS A 235 -11.08 -9.63 13.71
CA LYS A 235 -11.15 -10.48 12.52
C LYS A 235 -12.47 -10.26 11.79
N PHE A 236 -12.41 -10.18 10.46
CA PHE A 236 -13.59 -10.12 9.60
C PHE A 236 -13.41 -10.96 8.35
N SER A 237 -14.54 -11.30 7.73
CA SER A 237 -14.57 -12.08 6.49
C SER A 237 -15.53 -11.43 5.51
N VAL A 238 -15.13 -11.39 4.24
CA VAL A 238 -15.97 -10.89 3.14
C VAL A 238 -16.02 -11.91 2.02
N THR A 239 -17.18 -12.06 1.40
CA THR A 239 -17.34 -12.92 0.22
C THR A 239 -17.45 -12.01 -0.99
N LEU A 240 -16.63 -12.27 -2.01
CA LEU A 240 -16.54 -11.47 -3.22
C LEU A 240 -16.72 -12.36 -4.45
N ASN A 241 -17.50 -11.88 -5.41
CA ASN A 241 -17.53 -12.36 -6.79
C ASN A 241 -16.43 -11.66 -7.62
N THR A 242 -16.12 -12.19 -8.79
CA THR A 242 -15.12 -11.64 -9.70
C THR A 242 -15.42 -10.19 -10.03
N GLY A 243 -14.43 -9.33 -9.81
CA GLY A 243 -14.51 -7.88 -9.98
C GLY A 243 -14.97 -7.13 -8.74
N GLU A 244 -15.61 -7.80 -7.77
CA GLU A 244 -16.06 -7.17 -6.52
C GLU A 244 -14.88 -6.81 -5.61
N MET A 245 -15.14 -5.90 -4.68
CA MET A 245 -14.14 -5.21 -3.90
C MET A 245 -14.51 -5.22 -2.42
N ALA A 246 -13.54 -5.51 -1.58
CA ALA A 246 -13.59 -5.16 -0.17
C ALA A 246 -12.92 -3.79 0.03
N VAL A 247 -13.54 -2.93 0.82
CA VAL A 247 -13.04 -1.58 1.13
C VAL A 247 -12.86 -1.48 2.64
N ALA A 248 -11.70 -0.98 3.08
CA ALA A 248 -11.38 -0.75 4.48
C ALA A 248 -10.78 0.65 4.68
N SER A 249 -11.20 1.34 5.74
CA SER A 249 -10.61 2.60 6.19
C SER A 249 -10.91 2.82 7.68
N CYS A 250 -10.71 4.03 8.17
CA CYS A 250 -11.12 4.43 9.51
C CYS A 250 -12.39 5.29 9.51
N THR A 251 -13.06 5.35 10.66
CA THR A 251 -13.98 6.43 10.99
C THR A 251 -13.17 7.70 11.32
N ASN A 252 -13.86 8.82 11.54
CA ASN A 252 -13.28 10.03 12.11
C ASN A 252 -12.99 9.85 13.63
N ALA A 253 -12.39 8.72 13.99
CA ALA A 253 -12.10 8.32 15.36
C ALA A 253 -10.77 8.87 15.86
N ALA A 254 -10.59 8.85 17.18
CA ALA A 254 -9.38 9.32 17.84
C ALA A 254 -8.12 8.63 17.31
N GLU A 255 -6.99 9.34 17.36
CA GLU A 255 -5.70 8.89 16.85
C GLU A 255 -5.25 7.56 17.46
N THR A 256 -5.64 7.30 18.71
CA THR A 256 -5.26 6.11 19.47
C THR A 256 -6.07 4.88 19.09
N THR A 257 -7.18 5.01 18.35
CA THR A 257 -7.95 3.83 17.94
C THR A 257 -7.18 2.94 16.96
N LEU A 258 -7.54 1.66 16.89
CA LEU A 258 -6.95 0.73 15.91
C LEU A 258 -7.08 1.26 14.49
N GLY A 259 -8.27 1.72 14.08
CA GLY A 259 -8.49 2.29 12.76
C GLY A 259 -7.71 3.59 12.52
N GLY A 260 -7.65 4.48 13.51
CA GLY A 260 -6.83 5.70 13.45
C GLY A 260 -5.36 5.41 13.18
N ASN A 261 -4.80 4.39 13.86
CA ASN A 261 -3.41 3.97 13.66
C ASN A 261 -3.16 3.30 12.29
N PHE A 262 -4.11 2.51 11.78
CA PHE A 262 -4.01 1.85 10.49
C PHE A 262 -4.18 2.82 9.31
N PHE A 263 -5.20 3.68 9.37
CA PHE A 263 -5.69 4.42 8.20
C PHE A 263 -5.65 5.95 8.36
N GLY A 264 -5.47 6.48 9.57
CA GLY A 264 -5.38 7.92 9.82
C GLY A 264 -3.94 8.46 9.80
N GLN A 265 -3.79 9.78 9.62
CA GLN A 265 -2.54 10.54 9.83
C GLN A 265 -2.81 11.89 10.54
N PRO A 266 -3.22 11.86 11.82
CA PRO A 266 -3.75 13.06 12.47
C PRO A 266 -2.67 14.04 12.98
N LYS A 267 -1.44 13.58 13.21
CA LYS A 267 -0.27 14.41 13.62
C LYS A 267 0.27 15.38 12.54
N GLN A 268 -0.38 15.49 11.38
CA GLN A 268 0.03 16.39 10.30
C GLN A 268 -0.84 17.65 10.26
N LEU A 269 -0.26 18.77 9.81
CA LEU A 269 -0.98 20.05 9.64
C LEU A 269 -2.23 19.90 8.74
N GLN A 270 -2.18 18.96 7.79
CA GLN A 270 -3.32 18.51 7.01
C GLN A 270 -3.47 17.00 7.24
N PRO A 271 -4.42 16.55 8.07
CA PRO A 271 -4.56 15.13 8.36
C PRO A 271 -4.93 14.38 7.09
N LYS A 272 -4.32 13.23 6.87
CA LYS A 272 -4.64 12.34 5.75
C LYS A 272 -5.35 11.09 6.22
N GLN A 273 -6.16 10.53 5.34
CA GLN A 273 -6.84 9.25 5.52
C GLN A 273 -6.51 8.33 4.35
N LYS A 274 -6.26 7.07 4.67
CA LYS A 274 -5.95 5.99 3.74
C LYS A 274 -7.18 5.11 3.56
N VAL A 275 -7.49 4.79 2.31
CA VAL A 275 -8.49 3.79 1.94
C VAL A 275 -7.76 2.62 1.31
N LEU A 276 -7.98 1.43 1.85
CA LEU A 276 -7.55 0.16 1.28
C LEU A 276 -8.70 -0.43 0.48
N VAL A 277 -8.41 -0.86 -0.74
CA VAL A 277 -9.32 -1.66 -1.56
C VAL A 277 -8.65 -2.97 -1.93
N VAL A 278 -9.35 -4.08 -1.73
CA VAL A 278 -8.94 -5.41 -2.17
C VAL A 278 -9.96 -5.89 -3.19
N ARG A 279 -9.58 -5.88 -4.47
CA ARG A 279 -10.42 -6.35 -5.58
C ARG A 279 -10.08 -7.80 -5.90
N PHE A 280 -11.11 -8.63 -6.04
CA PHE A 280 -10.94 -9.98 -6.56
C PHE A 280 -10.90 -9.95 -8.09
N ALA A 281 -9.72 -10.19 -8.68
CA ALA A 281 -9.53 -10.08 -10.13
C ALA A 281 -9.91 -11.36 -10.88
N GLY A 282 -9.90 -12.51 -10.20
CA GLY A 282 -10.27 -13.81 -10.77
C GLY A 282 -9.40 -14.95 -10.24
N MET A 283 -9.61 -16.14 -10.76
CA MET A 283 -8.81 -17.33 -10.43
C MET A 283 -8.04 -17.79 -11.66
N HIS A 284 -6.87 -18.36 -11.46
CA HIS A 284 -6.22 -19.11 -12.53
C HIS A 284 -7.01 -20.41 -12.75
N LYS A 285 -7.64 -20.54 -13.92
CA LYS A 285 -8.17 -21.84 -14.36
C LYS A 285 -6.97 -22.67 -14.84
N PRO A 286 -6.77 -23.90 -14.33
CA PRO A 286 -5.85 -24.80 -14.99
C PRO A 286 -6.34 -25.02 -16.42
N GLU A 287 -5.45 -24.95 -17.40
CA GLU A 287 -5.76 -25.43 -18.76
C GLU A 287 -6.17 -26.89 -18.65
N THR A 288 -7.44 -27.17 -18.89
CA THR A 288 -7.89 -28.54 -19.17
C THR A 288 -7.34 -28.88 -20.55
N LEU A 289 -6.32 -29.74 -20.59
CA LEU A 289 -5.87 -30.33 -21.85
C LEU A 289 -7.07 -31.03 -22.52
N PRO A 290 -7.24 -30.88 -23.85
CA PRO A 290 -8.35 -31.47 -24.60
C PRO A 290 -8.33 -33.00 -24.59
#